data_AF-A0A803MSZ7-F1
#
_entry.id   AF-A0A803MSZ7-F1
#
_cell.length_a   1.000
_cell.length_b   1.000
_cell.length_c   1.000
_cell.angle_alpha   90.00
_cell.angle_beta   90.00
_cell.angle_gamma   90.00
#
_symmetry.space_group_name_H-M   'P 1'
#
loop_
_entity.id
_entity.type
_entity.pdbx_description
1 polymer ?
#
loop_
_entity_poly.entity_id
_entity_poly.type
_entity_poly.pdbx_seq_one_letter_code
_entity_poly.pdbx_strand_id
1 'polypeptide(L)' 'MKAFDAMMIGRKYLTQVSYPVIEFNRSTVRSEGNIVLPVRFGERPTTRDAMAEFIVVDVPLAYNAIIGRPLIHDT' A
#
# COMPACT_ATOMS: atom_id res chain seq x y z
N MET A 1 4.58 7.44 -11.00
CA MET A 1 5.29 8.58 -10.36
C MET A 1 4.43 9.44 -9.43
N LYS A 2 3.19 9.80 -9.79
CA LYS A 2 2.35 10.74 -9.02
C LYS A 2 2.15 10.44 -7.52
N ALA A 3 2.14 9.17 -7.10
CA ALA A 3 1.82 8.81 -5.71
C ALA A 3 2.89 9.27 -4.71
N PHE A 4 4.16 8.98 -4.96
CA PHE A 4 5.26 9.40 -4.06
C PHE A 4 5.36 10.91 -3.96
N ASP A 5 5.20 11.62 -5.08
CA ASP A 5 5.23 13.08 -5.13
C ASP A 5 4.03 13.68 -4.38
N ALA A 6 2.81 13.14 -4.60
CA ALA A 6 1.59 13.61 -3.93
C ALA A 6 1.62 13.36 -2.41
N MET A 7 2.25 12.27 -1.98
CA MET A 7 2.44 11.97 -0.56
C MET A 7 3.67 12.67 0.04
N MET A 8 4.52 13.29 -0.78
CA MET A 8 5.80 13.88 -0.37
C MET A 8 6.75 12.87 0.32
N ILE A 9 6.77 11.63 -0.17
CA ILE A 9 7.58 10.53 0.38
C ILE A 9 8.66 10.13 -0.63
N GLY A 10 9.89 9.94 -0.16
CA GLY A 10 10.99 9.46 -1.01
C GLY A 10 11.00 7.94 -1.17
N ARG A 11 11.40 7.45 -2.35
CA ARG A 11 11.60 5.99 -2.60
C ARG A 11 12.61 5.34 -1.66
N LYS A 12 13.49 6.11 -1.02
CA LYS A 12 14.47 5.63 -0.02
C LYS A 12 13.83 4.96 1.20
N TYR A 13 12.53 5.14 1.42
CA TYR A 13 11.78 4.49 2.49
C TYR A 13 11.23 3.12 2.11
N LEU A 14 11.42 2.68 0.85
CA LEU A 14 11.10 1.33 0.43
C LEU A 14 12.10 0.34 1.02
N THR A 15 11.60 -0.71 1.64
CA THR A 15 12.40 -1.87 2.03
C THR A 15 12.31 -2.94 0.94
N GLN A 16 13.45 -3.53 0.58
CA GLN A 16 13.51 -4.54 -0.46
C GLN A 16 12.76 -5.81 -0.04
N VAL A 17 11.91 -6.31 -0.93
CA VAL A 17 11.21 -7.59 -0.77
C VAL A 17 11.54 -8.50 -1.94
N SER A 18 11.61 -9.81 -1.66
CA SER A 18 11.97 -10.83 -2.64
C SER A 18 10.78 -11.63 -3.16
N TYR A 19 9.56 -11.36 -2.68
CA TYR A 19 8.36 -12.07 -3.09
C TYR A 19 7.52 -11.24 -4.08
N PRO A 20 6.96 -11.88 -5.11
CA PRO A 20 6.07 -11.19 -6.04
C PRO A 20 4.65 -11.05 -5.46
N VAL A 21 3.88 -10.12 -6.02
CA VAL A 21 2.44 -10.01 -5.79
C VAL A 21 1.71 -10.86 -6.83
N ILE A 22 0.82 -11.74 -6.39
CA ILE A 22 -0.01 -12.57 -7.27
C ILE A 22 -1.37 -11.91 -7.43
N GLU A 23 -1.74 -11.57 -8.66
CA GLU A 23 -3.04 -10.98 -8.97
C GLU A 23 -4.13 -12.06 -9.15
N PHE A 24 -5.38 -11.61 -9.26
CA PHE A 24 -6.56 -12.49 -9.42
C PHE A 24 -6.51 -13.39 -10.66
N ASN A 25 -5.91 -12.92 -11.75
CA ASN A 25 -5.72 -13.70 -12.99
C ASN A 25 -4.47 -14.60 -12.93
N ARG A 26 -3.85 -14.76 -11.75
CA ARG A 26 -2.56 -15.45 -11.54
C ARG A 26 -1.37 -14.80 -12.25
N SER A 27 -1.52 -13.57 -12.74
CA SER A 27 -0.37 -12.78 -13.14
C SER A 27 0.51 -12.54 -11.92
N THR A 28 1.81 -12.44 -12.17
CA THR A 28 2.81 -12.19 -11.14
C THR A 28 3.37 -10.81 -11.40
N VAL A 29 3.20 -9.91 -10.44
CA VAL A 29 3.72 -8.55 -10.51
C VAL A 29 4.93 -8.44 -9.59
N ARG A 30 6.02 -7.89 -10.13
CA ARG A 30 7.22 -7.60 -9.35
C ARG A 30 6.93 -6.43 -8.40
N SER A 31 7.24 -6.61 -7.13
CA SER A 31 7.21 -5.56 -6.13
C SER A 31 8.43 -4.64 -6.26
N GLU A 32 8.22 -3.34 -6.09
CA GLU A 32 9.28 -2.33 -5.95
C GLU A 32 9.86 -2.34 -4.52
N GLY A 33 9.07 -2.77 -3.55
CA GLY A 33 9.43 -2.80 -2.14
C GLY A 33 8.19 -2.81 -1.24
N ASN A 34 8.42 -2.82 0.07
CA ASN A 34 7.40 -2.56 1.07
C ASN A 34 7.60 -1.17 1.69
N ILE A 35 6.52 -0.59 2.19
CA ILE A 35 6.54 0.66 2.95
C ILE A 35 5.51 0.60 4.07
N VAL A 36 5.86 1.12 5.25
CA VAL A 36 4.91 1.32 6.34
C VAL A 36 4.41 2.76 6.31
N LEU A 37 3.10 2.93 6.18
CA LEU A 37 2.45 4.25 6.12
C LEU A 37 1.44 4.42 7.25
N PRO A 38 1.32 5.63 7.83
CA PRO A 38 0.18 5.96 8.67
C PRO A 38 -1.08 6.09 7.79
N VAL A 39 -2.17 5.44 8.20
CA VAL A 39 -3.45 5.51 7.50
C VAL A 39 -4.55 5.87 8.48
N ARG A 40 -5.44 6.76 8.05
CA ARG A 40 -6.64 7.14 8.78
C ARG A 40 -7.86 6.66 8.00
N PHE A 41 -8.75 5.93 8.66
CA PHE A 41 -10.00 5.43 8.10
C PHE A 41 -11.20 6.06 8.81
N GLY A 42 -12.29 6.18 8.07
CA GLY A 42 -13.55 6.73 8.58
C GLY A 42 -13.59 8.25 8.60
N GLU A 43 -14.74 8.77 9.01
CA GLU A 43 -15.00 10.21 9.14
C GLU A 43 -15.23 10.56 10.60
N ARG A 44 -15.04 11.84 10.95
CA ARG A 44 -15.28 12.28 12.33
C ARG A 44 -16.76 12.07 12.70
N PRO A 45 -17.06 11.63 13.94
CA PRO A 45 -16.15 11.41 15.07
C PRO A 45 -15.49 10.02 15.10
N THR A 46 -15.90 9.11 14.22
CA THR A 46 -15.43 7.72 14.15
C THR A 46 -14.26 7.57 13.18
N THR A 47 -13.11 8.16 13.54
CA THR A 47 -11.86 7.97 12.81
C THR A 47 -10.98 6.94 13.51
N ARG A 48 -10.28 6.12 12.73
CA ARG A 48 -9.29 5.17 13.22
C ARG A 48 -7.95 5.42 12.55
N ASP A 49 -6.90 5.53 13.35
CA ASP A 49 -5.51 5.62 12.88
C ASP A 49 -4.83 4.25 13.00
N ALA A 50 -4.03 3.89 12.00
CA ALA A 50 -3.26 2.63 11.97
C ALA A 50 -1.95 2.82 11.23
N MET A 51 -0.94 2.04 11.60
CA MET A 51 0.28 1.87 10.81
C MET A 51 0.11 0.63 9.96
N ALA A 52 0.20 0.77 8.63
CA ALA A 52 -0.06 -0.33 7.71
C ALA A 52 1.12 -0.56 6.78
N GLU A 53 1.49 -1.82 6.60
CA GLU A 53 2.46 -2.22 5.59
C GLU A 53 1.77 -2.35 4.22
N PHE A 54 2.36 -1.69 3.22
CA PHE A 54 1.95 -1.76 1.83
C PHE A 54 3.07 -2.33 0.98
N ILE A 55 2.71 -3.21 0.04
CA ILE A 55 3.60 -3.63 -1.04
C ILE A 55 3.40 -2.64 -2.19
N VAL A 56 4.49 -2.03 -2.65
CA VAL A 56 4.47 -1.09 -3.77
C VAL A 56 4.75 -1.84 -5.06
N VAL A 57 3.93 -1.58 -6.07
CA VAL A 57 4.06 -2.15 -7.42
C VAL A 57 3.98 -1.01 -8.44
N ASP A 58 4.77 -1.10 -9.52
CA ASP A 58 4.73 -0.13 -10.62
C ASP A 58 4.00 -0.72 -11.83
N VAL A 59 2.68 -0.86 -11.69
CA VAL A 59 1.78 -1.38 -12.73
C VAL A 59 0.61 -0.41 -12.99
N PRO A 60 0.11 -0.35 -14.23
CA PRO A 60 -1.05 0.48 -14.57
C PRO A 60 -2.33 -0.14 -13.99
N LEU A 61 -2.69 0.23 -12.77
CA LEU A 61 -3.94 -0.17 -12.12
C LEU A 61 -4.96 0.96 -12.14
N ALA A 62 -6.25 0.61 -12.16
CA ALA A 62 -7.35 1.56 -12.05
C ALA A 62 -7.49 2.19 -10.65
N TYR A 63 -6.75 1.65 -9.67
CA TYR A 63 -6.80 2.04 -8.26
C TYR A 63 -5.41 2.46 -7.77
N ASN A 64 -5.36 3.45 -6.87
CA ASN A 64 -4.09 3.94 -6.30
C ASN A 64 -3.56 3.06 -5.16
N ALA A 65 -4.45 2.36 -4.45
CA ALA A 65 -4.13 1.48 -3.33
C ALA A 65 -5.21 0.41 -3.16
N ILE A 66 -4.81 -0.77 -2.67
CA ILE A 66 -5.71 -1.86 -2.31
C ILE A 66 -5.57 -2.10 -0.82
N ILE A 67 -6.69 -2.07 -0.09
CA ILE A 67 -6.72 -2.30 1.35
C ILE A 67 -7.30 -3.68 1.62
N GLY A 68 -6.47 -4.56 2.19
CA GLY A 68 -6.90 -5.90 2.57
C GLY A 68 -7.75 -5.91 3.84
N ARG A 69 -8.49 -7.00 4.03
CA ARG A 69 -9.23 -7.28 5.27
C ARG A 69 -8.39 -7.20 6.56
N PRO A 70 -7.09 -7.59 6.58
CA PRO A 70 -6.27 -7.48 7.79
C PRO A 70 -6.27 -6.07 8.34
N LEU A 71 -6.09 -5.04 7.50
CA LEU A 71 -6.06 -3.66 7.96
C LEU A 71 -7.42 -3.14 8.46
N ILE A 72 -8.52 -3.66 7.90
CA ILE A 72 -9.89 -3.24 8.27
C ILE A 72 -10.29 -3.84 9.62
N HIS A 73 -9.90 -5.09 9.88
CA HIS A 73 -10.32 -5.86 11.06
C HIS A 73 -9.17 -6.10 12.05
N ASP A 74 -8.05 -5.39 11.91
CA ASP A 74 -7.01 -5.40 12.92
C ASP A 74 -7.66 -4.91 14.22
N THR A 75 -7.79 -5.75 15.24
CA THR A 75 -8.50 -5.41 16.50
C THR A 75 -7.53 -4.97 17.56
#